data_AF-A0A2V2ERD3-F1
#
_entry.id   AF-A0A2V2ERD3-F1
#
_cell.length_a   1.000
_cell.length_b   1.000
_cell.length_c   1.000
_cell.angle_alpha   90.00
_cell.angle_beta   90.00
_cell.angle_gamma   90.00
#
_symmetry.space_group_name_H-M   'P 1'
#
loop_
_entity.id
_entity.type
_entity.pdbx_description
1 polymer ?
#
loop_
_entity_poly.entity_id
_entity_poly.type
_entity_poly.pdbx_seq_one_letter_code
_entity_poly.pdbx_strand_id
1 'polypeptide(L)'
;MAENKLTKWLYILFSVKWWILGALGGTFLLIGGTWTLVNTPKMRDVVKGFVHFCEEIFPNFTFAQGIVLAVFGLVVIIFAAYEMMQHYISVAYPRGKRSYYRTKVLQKGPKIVVIGGGSGLATILSGLKEYTWNLTAAVSVG
;
A
#
# COMPACT_ATOMS: atom_id res chain seq x y z
N MET A 1 16.09 -10.32 25.05
CA MET A 1 15.48 -10.59 23.73
C MET A 1 15.57 -9.33 22.89
N ALA A 2 16.75 -9.04 22.34
CA ALA A 2 16.97 -7.91 21.44
C ALA A 2 16.60 -8.34 20.01
N GLU A 3 15.31 -8.53 19.76
CA GLU A 3 14.84 -8.82 18.42
C GLU A 3 14.90 -7.53 17.57
N ASN A 4 15.87 -7.54 16.63
CA ASN A 4 15.52 -7.48 15.22
C ASN A 4 15.13 -6.11 14.61
N LYS A 5 15.86 -5.03 14.96
CA LYS A 5 15.90 -3.82 14.09
C LYS A 5 16.44 -4.16 12.68
N LEU A 6 17.46 -5.03 12.60
CA LEU A 6 18.11 -5.42 11.34
C LEU A 6 17.20 -6.24 10.43
N THR A 7 16.43 -7.20 10.97
CA THR A 7 15.51 -7.99 10.11
C THR A 7 14.32 -7.18 9.63
N LYS A 8 13.82 -6.21 10.42
CA LYS A 8 12.85 -5.23 9.92
C LYS A 8 13.40 -4.38 8.79
N TRP A 9 14.65 -3.94 8.89
CA TRP A 9 15.33 -3.17 7.84
C TRP A 9 15.55 -4.00 6.57
N LEU A 10 15.94 -5.27 6.73
CA LEU A 10 16.07 -6.24 5.63
C LEU A 10 14.73 -6.53 4.95
N TYR A 11 13.64 -6.65 5.71
CA TYR A 11 12.32 -6.89 5.14
C TYR A 11 11.84 -5.70 4.30
N ILE A 12 12.09 -4.49 4.78
CA ILE A 12 11.80 -3.25 4.04
C ILE A 12 12.66 -3.16 2.76
N LEU A 13 13.96 -3.51 2.83
CA LEU A 13 14.81 -3.56 1.64
C LEU A 13 14.35 -4.62 0.62
N PHE A 14 13.90 -5.78 1.10
CA PHE A 14 13.56 -6.90 0.22
C PHE A 14 12.26 -6.68 -0.55
N SER A 15 11.25 -6.04 0.06
CA SER A 15 9.98 -5.75 -0.61
C SER A 15 10.12 -4.65 -1.68
N VAL A 16 10.98 -3.66 -1.47
CA VAL A 16 11.16 -2.52 -2.41
C VAL A 16 12.04 -2.88 -3.62
N LYS A 17 12.96 -3.85 -3.46
CA LYS A 17 13.90 -4.31 -4.51
C LYS A 17 13.23 -4.69 -5.82
N TRP A 18 12.12 -5.42 -5.79
CA TRP A 18 11.48 -5.97 -7.00
C TRP A 18 10.74 -4.90 -7.81
N TRP A 19 10.13 -3.92 -7.15
CA TRP A 19 9.47 -2.80 -7.80
C TRP A 19 10.48 -1.83 -8.42
N ILE A 20 11.60 -1.57 -7.74
CA ILE A 20 12.69 -0.75 -8.30
C ILE A 20 13.33 -1.43 -9.51
N LEU A 21 13.61 -2.74 -9.43
CA LEU A 21 14.12 -3.50 -10.58
C LEU A 21 13.14 -3.50 -11.76
N GLY A 22 11.84 -3.65 -11.50
CA GLY A 22 10.80 -3.54 -12.52
C GLY A 22 10.74 -2.15 -13.16
N ALA A 23 10.81 -1.08 -12.36
CA ALA A 23 10.80 0.30 -12.86
C ALA A 23 12.05 0.62 -13.70
N LEU A 24 13.23 0.17 -13.26
CA LEU A 24 14.48 0.31 -14.02
C LEU A 24 14.43 -0.47 -15.33
N GLY A 25 13.98 -1.73 -15.30
CA GLY A 25 13.83 -2.56 -16.50
C GLY A 25 12.79 -1.99 -17.48
N GLY A 26 11.67 -1.49 -16.97
CA GLY A 26 10.64 -0.84 -17.78
C GLY A 26 11.15 0.44 -18.45
N THR A 27 11.89 1.28 -17.72
CA THR A 27 12.50 2.49 -18.27
C THR A 27 13.52 2.14 -19.36
N PHE A 28 14.33 1.10 -19.14
CA PHE A 28 15.31 0.63 -20.13
C PHE A 28 14.64 0.10 -21.41
N LEU A 29 13.53 -0.64 -21.27
CA LEU A 29 12.71 -1.09 -22.39
C LEU A 29 12.03 0.07 -23.13
N LEU A 30 11.58 1.11 -22.43
CA LEU A 30 11.01 2.30 -23.07
C LEU A 30 12.07 3.09 -23.86
N ILE A 31 13.27 3.23 -23.33
CA ILE A 31 14.39 3.88 -24.03
C ILE A 31 14.79 3.04 -25.25
N GLY A 32 14.95 1.72 -25.11
CA GLY A 32 15.26 0.83 -26.24
C GLY A 32 14.14 0.78 -27.28
N GLY A 33 12.89 0.77 -26.84
CA GLY A 33 11.71 0.85 -27.69
C GLY A 33 11.70 2.15 -28.48
N THR A 34 11.73 3.30 -27.82
CA THR A 34 11.76 4.61 -28.50
C THR A 34 12.94 4.74 -29.47
N TRP A 35 14.12 4.23 -29.12
CA TRP A 35 15.29 4.22 -30.01
C TRP A 35 15.09 3.41 -31.29
N THR A 36 14.51 2.21 -31.20
CA THR A 36 14.25 1.34 -32.36
C THR A 36 13.11 1.86 -33.24
N LEU A 37 12.13 2.54 -32.64
CA LEU A 37 11.01 3.16 -33.33
C LEU A 37 11.46 4.39 -34.14
N VAL A 38 12.36 5.22 -33.61
CA VAL A 38 12.84 6.44 -34.32
C VAL A 38 13.75 6.12 -35.52
N ASN A 39 14.50 5.01 -35.47
CA ASN A 39 15.50 4.68 -36.49
C ASN A 39 14.93 3.96 -37.73
N THR A 40 13.66 3.54 -37.72
CA THR A 40 13.08 2.75 -38.82
C THR A 40 12.21 3.63 -39.73
N PRO A 41 12.43 3.68 -41.07
CA PRO A 41 11.71 4.58 -41.97
C PRO A 41 10.19 4.37 -41.97
N LYS A 42 9.70 3.15 -41.74
CA LYS A 42 8.26 2.82 -41.67
C LYS A 42 7.54 3.44 -40.47
N MET A 43 8.21 3.57 -39.33
CA MET A 43 7.62 4.13 -38.12
C MET A 43 7.43 5.64 -38.25
N ARG A 44 8.33 6.31 -38.97
CA ARG A 44 8.25 7.76 -39.22
C ARG A 44 6.99 8.12 -40.01
N ASP A 45 6.51 7.25 -40.89
CA ASP A 45 5.25 7.43 -41.60
C ASP A 45 4.02 7.09 -40.74
N VAL A 46 4.11 6.09 -39.85
CA VAL A 46 3.06 5.81 -38.85
C VAL A 46 2.92 6.96 -37.84
N VAL A 47 4.04 7.52 -37.37
CA VAL A 47 4.04 8.67 -36.46
C VAL A 47 3.48 9.90 -37.18
N LYS A 48 3.88 10.16 -38.43
CA LYS A 48 3.28 11.24 -39.23
C LYS A 48 1.79 11.02 -39.49
N GLY A 49 1.36 9.78 -39.74
CA GLY A 49 -0.05 9.42 -39.90
C GLY A 49 -0.85 9.62 -38.62
N PHE A 50 -0.28 9.29 -37.46
CA PHE A 50 -0.90 9.54 -36.16
C PHE A 50 -0.96 11.03 -35.83
N VAL A 51 0.10 11.78 -36.16
CA VAL A 51 0.13 13.25 -36.02
C VAL A 51 -0.90 13.90 -36.94
N HIS A 52 -1.01 13.48 -38.20
CA HIS A 52 -2.04 13.99 -39.11
C HIS A 52 -3.46 13.61 -38.66
N PHE A 53 -3.67 12.40 -38.13
CA PHE A 53 -4.95 12.00 -37.54
C PHE A 53 -5.30 12.85 -36.30
N CYS A 54 -4.30 13.19 -35.47
CA CYS A 54 -4.48 14.11 -34.34
C CYS A 54 -4.73 15.56 -34.79
N GLU A 55 -4.07 16.03 -35.85
CA GLU A 55 -4.30 17.34 -36.46
C GLU A 55 -5.70 17.45 -37.09
N GLU A 56 -6.23 16.34 -37.62
CA GLU A 56 -7.56 16.28 -38.24
C GLU A 56 -8.69 16.30 -37.20
N ILE A 57 -8.48 15.70 -36.02
CA ILE A 57 -9.43 15.76 -34.90
C ILE A 57 -9.41 17.14 -34.20
N PHE A 58 -8.27 17.84 -34.20
CA PHE A 58 -8.11 19.12 -33.51
C PHE A 58 -7.36 20.14 -34.39
N PRO A 59 -8.06 20.83 -35.29
CA PRO A 59 -7.44 21.83 -36.16
C PRO A 59 -6.96 23.01 -35.31
N ASN A 60 -5.66 23.30 -35.38
CA ASN A 60 -4.95 24.39 -34.69
C ASN A 60 -4.51 24.16 -33.23
N PHE A 61 -3.93 23.00 -32.91
CA PHE A 61 -3.18 22.85 -31.65
C PHE A 61 -1.97 23.80 -31.63
N THR A 62 -2.12 24.93 -30.95
CA THR A 62 -1.02 25.86 -30.70
C THR A 62 -0.11 25.28 -29.60
N PHE A 63 1.20 25.58 -29.62
CA PHE A 63 2.18 25.12 -28.62
C PHE A 63 1.71 25.34 -27.16
N ALA A 64 0.94 26.41 -26.93
CA ALA A 64 0.31 26.72 -25.65
C ALA A 64 -0.71 25.66 -25.18
N GLN A 65 -1.54 25.13 -26.08
CA GLN A 65 -2.53 24.09 -25.74
C GLN A 65 -1.86 22.74 -25.43
N GLY A 66 -0.72 22.45 -26.08
CA GLY A 66 0.09 21.28 -25.73
C GLY A 66 0.64 21.34 -24.31
N ILE A 67 1.10 22.52 -23.87
CA ILE A 67 1.55 22.75 -22.49
C ILE A 67 0.38 22.59 -21.50
N VAL A 68 -0.79 23.17 -21.81
CA VAL A 68 -1.99 23.04 -20.95
C VAL A 68 -2.40 21.58 -20.78
N LEU A 69 -2.40 20.79 -21.87
CA LEU A 69 -2.73 19.38 -21.82
C LEU A 69 -1.68 18.58 -21.01
N ALA A 70 -0.39 18.89 -21.18
CA ALA A 70 0.69 18.25 -20.43
C ALA A 70 0.59 18.54 -18.93
N VAL A 71 0.29 19.78 -18.55
CA VAL A 71 0.06 20.17 -17.16
C VAL A 71 -1.17 19.47 -16.60
N PHE A 72 -2.27 19.42 -17.36
CA PHE A 72 -3.48 18.72 -16.95
C PHE A 72 -3.24 17.22 -16.74
N GLY A 73 -2.52 16.57 -17.66
CA GLY A 73 -2.12 15.17 -17.52
C GLY A 73 -1.25 14.94 -16.29
N LEU A 74 -0.31 15.83 -16.01
CA LEU A 74 0.55 15.74 -14.82
C LEU A 74 -0.27 15.87 -13.52
N VAL A 75 -1.24 16.79 -13.48
CA VAL A 75 -2.15 16.93 -12.33
C VAL A 75 -2.98 15.67 -12.11
N VAL A 76 -3.52 15.07 -13.18
CA VAL A 76 -4.31 13.83 -13.10
C VAL A 76 -3.46 12.66 -12.59
N ILE A 77 -2.22 12.53 -13.07
CA ILE A 77 -1.29 11.48 -12.60
C ILE A 77 -0.97 11.66 -11.12
N ILE A 78 -0.70 12.90 -10.68
CA ILE A 78 -0.45 13.20 -9.28
C ILE A 78 -1.67 12.87 -8.43
N PHE A 79 -2.87 13.26 -8.86
CA PHE A 79 -4.12 12.97 -8.16
C PHE A 79 -4.37 11.46 -8.04
N ALA A 80 -4.20 10.72 -9.15
CA ALA A 80 -4.34 9.27 -9.17
C ALA A 80 -3.32 8.57 -8.26
N ALA A 81 -2.07 9.05 -8.23
CA ALA A 81 -1.05 8.52 -7.33
C ALA A 81 -1.38 8.78 -5.85
N TYR A 82 -1.91 9.96 -5.53
CA TYR A 82 -2.38 10.29 -4.18
C TYR A 82 -3.53 9.39 -3.73
N GLU A 83 -4.53 9.17 -4.60
CA GLU A 83 -5.70 8.35 -4.29
C GLU A 83 -5.32 6.87 -4.12
N MET A 84 -4.43 6.36 -4.97
CA MET A 84 -3.86 5.02 -4.85
C MET A 84 -3.16 4.84 -3.49
N MET A 85 -2.33 5.80 -3.08
CA MET A 85 -1.62 5.72 -1.80
C MET A 85 -2.57 5.70 -0.59
N GLN A 86 -3.68 6.44 -0.64
CA GLN A 86 -4.68 6.42 0.43
C GLN A 86 -5.42 5.07 0.50
N HIS A 87 -5.72 4.45 -0.65
CA HIS A 87 -6.40 3.17 -0.71
C HIS A 87 -5.54 2.01 -0.21
N TYR A 88 -4.23 2.02 -0.50
CA TYR A 88 -3.31 1.03 0.08
C TYR A 88 -3.20 1.15 1.60
N ILE A 89 -3.21 2.38 2.14
CA ILE A 89 -3.14 2.59 3.59
C ILE A 89 -4.44 2.13 4.27
N SER A 90 -5.61 2.37 3.67
CA SER A 90 -6.90 1.95 4.25
C SER A 90 -7.09 0.44 4.24
N VAL A 91 -6.60 -0.26 3.21
CA VAL A 91 -6.69 -1.72 3.09
C VAL A 91 -5.58 -2.44 3.87
N ALA A 92 -4.37 -1.88 3.98
CA ALA A 92 -3.28 -2.45 4.78
C ALA A 92 -3.44 -2.19 6.29
N TYR A 93 -4.18 -1.14 6.69
CA TYR A 93 -4.52 -0.84 8.08
C TYR A 93 -6.03 -0.68 8.28
N PRO A 94 -6.84 -1.76 8.13
CA PRO A 94 -8.30 -1.69 8.28
C PRO A 94 -8.73 -1.38 9.73
N ARG A 95 -7.81 -1.49 10.69
CA ARG A 95 -8.03 -1.09 12.09
C ARG A 95 -6.81 -0.34 12.58
N GLY A 96 -6.99 0.99 12.67
CA GLY A 96 -5.96 1.96 13.00
C GLY A 96 -5.10 1.57 14.21
N LYS A 97 -3.91 2.17 14.25
CA LYS A 97 -2.85 2.03 15.26
C LYS A 97 -3.35 1.70 16.69
N ARG A 98 -4.48 2.25 17.14
CA ARG A 98 -5.16 1.93 18.41
C ARG A 98 -5.38 0.43 18.67
N SER A 99 -5.80 -0.37 17.68
CA SER A 99 -6.09 -1.80 17.92
C SER A 99 -4.81 -2.61 18.18
N TYR A 100 -3.73 -2.30 17.46
CA TYR A 100 -2.45 -2.99 17.65
C TYR A 100 -1.82 -2.65 19.00
N TYR A 101 -1.88 -1.38 19.41
CA TYR A 101 -1.42 -0.97 20.74
C TYR A 101 -2.26 -1.60 21.85
N ARG A 102 -3.59 -1.63 21.72
CA ARG A 102 -4.48 -2.25 22.72
C ARG A 102 -4.18 -3.75 22.87
N THR A 103 -4.05 -4.48 21.78
CA THR A 103 -3.70 -5.91 21.80
C THR A 103 -2.36 -6.17 22.49
N LYS A 104 -1.32 -5.38 22.20
CA LYS A 104 0.00 -5.55 22.82
C LYS A 104 0.01 -5.19 24.31
N VAL A 105 -0.77 -4.21 24.73
CA VAL A 105 -0.88 -3.82 26.14
C VAL A 105 -1.63 -4.89 26.93
N LEU A 106 -2.74 -5.41 26.41
CA LEU A 106 -3.54 -6.45 27.08
C LEU A 106 -2.80 -7.79 27.21
N GLN A 107 -1.93 -8.13 26.24
CA GLN A 107 -1.06 -9.31 26.31
C GLN A 107 0.02 -9.20 27.40
N LYS A 108 0.45 -7.99 27.77
CA LYS A 108 1.39 -7.74 28.86
C LYS A 108 0.71 -7.50 30.21
N GLY A 109 -0.62 -7.64 30.27
CA GLY A 109 -1.39 -7.47 31.50
C GLY A 109 -1.03 -8.50 32.58
N PRO A 110 -1.38 -8.24 33.84
CA PRO A 110 -1.12 -9.14 34.97
C PRO A 110 -1.75 -10.52 34.74
N LYS A 111 -1.07 -11.58 35.19
CA LYS A 111 -1.57 -12.96 35.19
C LYS A 111 -2.51 -13.13 36.38
N ILE A 112 -3.78 -13.43 36.13
CA ILE A 112 -4.81 -13.56 37.17
C ILE A 112 -5.40 -14.96 37.08
N VAL A 113 -5.38 -15.68 38.19
CA VAL A 113 -6.03 -16.99 38.33
C VAL A 113 -7.28 -16.81 39.18
N VAL A 114 -8.44 -17.16 38.64
CA VAL A 114 -9.72 -17.13 39.33
C VAL A 114 -10.09 -18.56 39.72
N ILE A 115 -10.37 -18.79 40.99
CA ILE A 115 -10.80 -20.10 41.51
C ILE A 115 -12.24 -19.96 42.00
N GLY A 116 -13.15 -20.77 41.48
CA GLY A 116 -14.57 -20.72 41.87
C GLY A 116 -15.48 -21.59 41.02
N GLY A 117 -16.79 -21.45 41.19
CA GLY A 117 -17.80 -22.21 40.45
C GLY A 117 -19.10 -21.42 40.25
N GLY A 118 -19.91 -21.84 39.27
CA GLY A 118 -21.18 -21.21 38.91
C GLY A 118 -21.08 -20.21 37.74
N SER A 119 -22.24 -19.64 37.35
CA SER A 119 -22.37 -18.76 36.17
C SER A 119 -21.74 -17.37 36.35
N GLY A 120 -21.62 -16.87 37.57
CA GLY A 120 -21.03 -15.54 37.87
C GLY A 120 -19.55 -15.43 37.51
N LEU A 121 -18.83 -16.55 37.47
CA LEU A 121 -17.43 -16.61 37.05
C LEU A 121 -17.27 -16.16 35.59
N ALA A 122 -18.18 -16.55 34.71
CA ALA A 122 -18.15 -16.16 33.30
C ALA A 122 -18.39 -14.65 33.12
N THR A 123 -19.24 -14.03 33.95
CA THR A 123 -19.48 -12.58 33.94
C THR A 123 -18.24 -11.81 34.38
N ILE A 124 -17.57 -12.26 35.44
CA ILE A 124 -16.34 -11.65 35.95
C ILE A 124 -15.18 -11.79 34.94
N LEU A 125 -15.00 -12.97 34.35
CA LEU A 125 -13.99 -13.20 33.31
C LEU A 125 -14.23 -12.33 32.08
N SER A 126 -15.50 -12.18 31.67
CA SER A 126 -15.89 -11.30 30.56
C SER A 126 -15.51 -9.84 30.83
N GLY A 127 -15.71 -9.34 32.06
CA GLY A 127 -15.29 -8.00 32.46
C GLY A 127 -13.77 -7.84 32.54
N LEU A 128 -13.04 -8.82 33.12
CA LEU A 128 -11.58 -8.75 33.24
C LEU A 128 -10.87 -8.81 31.88
N LYS A 129 -11.50 -9.37 30.85
CA LYS A 129 -10.95 -9.46 29.48
C LYS A 129 -10.72 -8.10 28.82
N GLU A 130 -11.36 -7.04 29.33
CA GLU A 130 -11.10 -5.67 28.88
C GLU A 130 -9.77 -5.09 29.40
N TYR A 131 -9.21 -5.68 30.47
CA TYR A 131 -8.04 -5.17 31.18
C TYR A 131 -6.81 -6.08 31.06
N THR A 132 -6.98 -7.39 30.91
CA THR A 132 -5.88 -8.34 30.69
C THR A 132 -6.34 -9.55 29.88
N TRP A 133 -5.45 -10.12 29.07
CA TRP A 133 -5.69 -11.39 28.35
C TRP A 133 -5.08 -12.60 29.05
N ASN A 134 -4.39 -12.39 30.16
CA ASN A 134 -3.70 -13.45 30.91
C ASN A 134 -4.58 -13.95 32.06
N LEU A 135 -5.73 -14.54 31.72
CA LEU A 135 -6.73 -15.03 32.68
C LEU A 135 -6.79 -16.56 32.63
N THR A 136 -6.69 -17.19 33.80
CA THR A 136 -6.88 -18.64 33.97
C THR A 136 -7.99 -18.87 34.97
N ALA A 137 -8.95 -19.73 34.64
CA ALA A 137 -10.04 -20.10 35.53
C ALA A 137 -9.91 -21.56 35.96
N ALA A 138 -9.89 -21.81 37.27
CA ALA A 138 -9.94 -23.14 37.84
C ALA A 138 -11.33 -23.36 38.43
N VAL A 139 -12.06 -24.34 37.88
CA VAL A 139 -13.43 -24.66 38.28
C VAL A 139 -13.46 -26.09 38.80
N SER A 140 -14.12 -26.32 39.95
CA SER A 140 -14.40 -27.69 40.39
C SER A 140 -15.54 -28.25 39.56
N VAL A 141 -15.25 -29.32 38.82
CA VAL A 141 -16.28 -30.20 38.25
C VAL A 141 -16.73 -31.15 39.36
N GLY A 142 -17.83 -30.79 40.01
CA GLY A 142 -18.48 -31.57 41.06
C GLY A 142 -19.83 -32.09 40.59
#